data_AF-A0A9P9BML4-F1
#
_entry.id   AF-A0A9P9BML4-F1
#
_cell.length_a   1.000
_cell.length_b   1.000
_cell.length_c   1.000
_cell.angle_alpha   90.00
_cell.angle_beta   90.00
_cell.angle_gamma   90.00
#
_symmetry.space_group_name_H-M   'P 1'
#
loop_
_entity.id
_entity.type
_entity.pdbx_description
1 polymer ?
#
loop_
_entity_poly.entity_id
_entity_poly.type
_entity_poly.pdbx_seq_one_letter_code
_entity_poly.pdbx_strand_id
1 'polypeptide(L)' 'RVLICMSCKVGIRPGDGVQLYFWRIHRLKGEVMRQILDYSYTAEPIANPQAVPVPADGSPYVQQLPIVDG' A
#
# COMPACT_ATOMS: atom_id res chain seq x y z
N ARG A 1 -7.53 2.05 -1.30
CA ARG A 1 -6.30 1.40 -1.83
C ARG A 1 -5.18 2.43 -1.86
N VAL A 2 -4.04 2.14 -1.23
CA VAL A 2 -2.83 2.97 -1.22
C VAL A 2 -1.65 2.03 -1.46
N LEU A 3 -0.69 2.44 -2.28
CA LEU A 3 0.56 1.72 -2.46
C LEU A 3 1.65 2.39 -1.62
N ILE A 4 2.59 1.62 -1.07
CA ILE A 4 3.67 2.16 -0.26
C ILE A 4 4.98 1.95 -1.00
N CYS A 5 5.72 3.04 -1.24
CA CYS A 5 7.11 2.91 -1.65
C CYS A 5 7.97 2.55 -0.44
N MET A 6 8.50 1.33 -0.41
CA MET A 6 9.29 0.84 0.72
C MET A 6 10.66 1.53 0.86
N SER A 7 11.19 2.12 -0.22
CA SER A 7 12.45 2.86 -0.19
C SER A 7 12.28 4.27 0.39
N CYS A 8 11.21 4.97 0.02
CA CYS A 8 10.98 6.35 0.44
C CYS A 8 10.01 6.48 1.62
N LYS A 9 9.34 5.40 2.02
CA LYS A 9 8.33 5.36 3.08
C LYS A 9 7.15 6.32 2.84
N VAL A 10 6.75 6.48 1.58
CA VAL A 10 5.62 7.35 1.19
C VAL A 10 4.45 6.55 0.63
N GLY A 11 3.25 7.02 0.92
CA GLY A 11 2.01 6.53 0.32
C GLY A 11 1.79 7.13 -1.07
N ILE A 12 1.42 6.29 -2.02
CA ILE A 12 1.17 6.64 -3.42
C ILE A 12 -0.26 6.27 -3.75
N ARG A 13 -1.00 7.21 -4.33
CA ARG A 13 -2.34 6.97 -4.86
C ARG A 13 -2.22 6.08 -6.10
N PRO A 14 -2.94 4.93 -6.16
CA PRO A 14 -2.99 4.09 -7.36
C PRO A 14 -3.46 4.85 -8.60
N GLY A 15 -3.05 4.39 -9.79
CA GLY A 15 -3.30 5.06 -11.08
C GLY A 15 -2.10 5.91 -11.51
N ASP A 16 -2.37 7.04 -12.17
CA ASP A 16 -1.34 7.91 -12.78
C ASP A 16 -0.25 8.38 -11.80
N GLY A 17 -0.59 8.47 -10.51
CA GLY A 17 0.33 8.82 -9.43
C GLY A 17 1.52 7.86 -9.31
N VAL A 18 1.32 6.58 -9.61
CA VAL A 18 2.37 5.54 -9.54
C VAL A 18 3.42 5.78 -10.62
N GLN A 19 2.99 5.92 -11.88
CA GLN A 19 3.89 6.15 -12.99
C GLN A 19 4.70 7.43 -12.78
N LEU A 20 4.02 8.53 -12.42
CA LEU A 20 4.66 9.82 -12.22
C LEU A 20 5.70 9.77 -11.10
N TYR A 21 5.37 9.12 -9.97
CA TYR A 21 6.24 9.00 -8.82
C TYR A 21 7.53 8.22 -9.18
N PHE A 22 7.40 7.01 -9.71
CA PHE A 22 8.57 6.18 -10.01
C PHE A 22 9.42 6.73 -11.16
N TRP A 23 8.79 7.44 -12.11
CA TRP A 23 9.53 8.09 -13.19
C TRP A 23 10.29 9.34 -12.72
N ARG A 24 9.69 10.19 -11.87
CA ARG A 24 10.34 11.42 -11.39
C ARG A 24 11.33 11.18 -10.26
N ILE A 25 10.94 10.38 -9.27
CA ILE A 25 11.71 10.19 -8.03
C ILE A 25 12.78 9.11 -8.22
N HIS A 26 12.40 7.97 -8.79
CA HIS A 26 13.31 6.83 -8.94
C HIS A 26 13.94 6.70 -10.34
N ARG A 27 13.54 7.55 -11.29
CA ARG A 27 14.04 7.57 -12.68
C ARG A 27 13.92 6.21 -13.41
N LEU A 28 12.99 5.37 -12.98
CA LEU A 28 12.76 4.04 -13.57
C LEU A 28 12.06 4.14 -14.92
N LYS A 29 12.37 3.21 -15.83
CA LYS A 29 11.85 3.15 -17.20
C LYS A 29 11.80 1.71 -17.70
N GLY A 30 11.19 1.51 -18.88
CA GLY A 30 11.18 0.23 -19.58
C GLY A 30 10.45 -0.86 -18.80
N GLU A 31 10.99 -2.06 -18.83
CA GLU A 31 10.36 -3.26 -18.28
C GLU A 31 10.07 -3.14 -16.78
N VAL A 32 10.98 -2.53 -16.00
CA VAL A 32 10.77 -2.32 -14.57
C VAL A 32 9.57 -1.42 -14.31
N MET A 33 9.39 -0.36 -15.09
CA MET A 33 8.20 0.51 -14.96
C MET A 33 6.93 -0.26 -15.34
N ARG A 34 6.97 -1.09 -16.39
CA ARG A 34 5.83 -1.92 -16.81
C ARG A 34 5.38 -2.85 -15.68
N GLN A 35 6.32 -3.54 -15.03
CA GLN A 35 6.03 -4.44 -13.91
C GLN A 35 5.46 -3.72 -12.70
N ILE A 36 5.97 -2.53 -12.36
CA ILE A 36 5.43 -1.70 -11.29
C ILE A 36 3.97 -1.32 -11.58
N LEU A 37 3.69 -0.90 -12.82
CA LEU A 37 2.33 -0.52 -13.21
C LEU A 37 1.40 -1.73 -13.18
N ASP A 38 1.81 -2.86 -13.72
CA ASP A 38 1.04 -4.10 -13.72
C ASP A 38 0.65 -4.52 -12.30
N TYR A 39 1.62 -4.56 -11.38
CA TYR A 39 1.37 -4.78 -9.96
C TYR A 39 0.42 -3.73 -9.36
N SER A 40 0.60 -2.45 -9.73
CA SER A 40 -0.25 -1.36 -9.23
C SER A 40 -1.71 -1.45 -9.69
N TYR A 41 -2.00 -2.21 -10.75
CA TYR A 41 -3.36 -2.49 -11.20
C TYR A 41 -3.92 -3.76 -10.53
N THR A 42 -3.11 -4.82 -10.42
CA THR A 42 -3.53 -6.13 -9.91
C THR A 42 -3.50 -6.28 -8.40
N ALA A 43 -2.77 -5.45 -7.66
CA ALA A 43 -2.70 -5.59 -6.20
C ALA A 43 -4.09 -5.50 -5.55
N GLU A 44 -4.40 -6.48 -4.71
CA GLU A 44 -5.68 -6.56 -4.00
C GLU A 44 -5.97 -5.25 -3.22
N PRO A 45 -7.24 -4.82 -3.15
CA PRO A 45 -7.63 -3.73 -2.28
C PRO A 45 -7.22 -4.06 -0.84
N ILE A 46 -6.58 -3.12 -0.15
CA ILE A 46 -6.43 -3.20 1.31
C ILE A 46 -7.86 -3.21 1.88
N ALA A 47 -8.24 -4.35 2.45
CA ALA A 47 -9.55 -4.51 3.06
C ALA A 47 -9.70 -3.57 4.27
N ASN A 48 -10.91 -3.08 4.51
CA ASN A 48 -11.18 -2.23 5.66
C ASN A 48 -10.93 -3.04 6.94
N PRO A 49 -9.97 -2.65 7.81
CA PRO A 49 -9.64 -3.42 9.02
C PRO A 49 -10.84 -3.62 9.95
N GLN A 50 -11.84 -2.73 9.91
CA GLN A 50 -13.06 -2.83 10.70
C GLN A 50 -14.10 -3.80 10.11
N ALA A 51 -13.95 -4.18 8.84
CA ALA A 51 -14.88 -5.07 8.13
C ALA A 51 -14.28 -6.46 7.86
N VAL A 52 -12.99 -6.65 8.12
CA VAL A 52 -12.33 -7.95 7.94
C VAL A 52 -12.61 -8.81 9.17
N PRO A 53 -13.10 -10.05 9.00
CA PRO A 53 -13.28 -10.96 10.12
C PRO A 53 -11.94 -11.33 10.76
N VAL A 54 -11.94 -11.54 12.06
CA VAL A 54 -10.74 -12.00 12.78
C VAL A 54 -10.29 -13.35 12.20
N PRO A 55 -9.00 -13.52 11.84
CA PRO A 55 -8.50 -14.80 11.34
C PRO A 55 -8.77 -15.94 12.32
N ALA A 56 -9.14 -17.12 11.80
CA ALA A 56 -9.40 -18.31 12.60
C ALA A 56 -8.13 -19.01 13.13
N ASP A 57 -6.96 -18.41 12.89
CA ASP A 57 -5.64 -18.97 13.22
C ASP A 57 -5.28 -18.89 14.71
N GLY A 58 -6.19 -18.38 15.54
CA GLY A 58 -5.99 -18.23 16.99
C GLY A 58 -4.98 -17.16 17.36
N SER A 59 -4.59 -16.29 16.41
CA SER A 59 -3.74 -15.15 16.72
C SER A 59 -4.44 -14.22 17.74
N PRO A 60 -3.71 -13.74 18.76
CA PRO A 60 -4.29 -12.86 19.76
C PRO A 60 -4.65 -11.51 19.12
N TYR A 61 -5.77 -10.95 19.55
CA TYR A 61 -6.19 -9.61 19.15
C TYR A 61 -5.10 -8.60 19.52
N VAL A 62 -4.68 -7.77 18.55
CA VAL A 62 -3.79 -6.63 18.82
C VAL A 62 -4.59 -5.59 19.58
N GLN A 63 -4.29 -5.41 20.87
CA GLN A 63 -4.97 -4.46 21.73
C GLN A 63 -4.88 -3.04 21.13
N GLN A 64 -6.02 -2.40 20.89
CA GLN A 64 -6.04 -1.03 20.41
C GLN A 64 -5.46 -0.12 21.49
N LEU A 65 -4.48 0.70 21.12
CA LEU A 65 -3.93 1.70 22.02
C LEU A 65 -5.02 2.73 22.37
N PRO A 66 -5.14 3.16 23.63
CA PRO A 66 -6.07 4.22 24.00
C PRO A 66 -5.75 5.48 23.20
N ILE A 67 -6.78 6.10 22.63
CA ILE A 67 -6.68 7.42 22.03
C ILE A 67 -6.47 8.39 23.21
N VAL A 68 -5.27 8.96 23.31
CA VAL A 68 -5.01 10.06 24.23
C VAL A 68 -5.35 11.35 23.51
N ASP A 69 -6.30 12.12 24.06
CA ASP A 69 -6.49 13.51 23.65
C ASP A 69 -5.20 14.25 24.00
N GLY A 70 -4.58 14.86 22.97
CA GLY A 70 -3.30 15.55 23.08
C GLY A 70 -3.35 16.82 23.92
#